data_AF-A0A937BX97-F1
#
_entry.id   AF-A0A937BX97-F1
#
_cell.length_a   1.000
_cell.length_b   1.000
_cell.length_c   1.000
_cell.angle_alpha   90.00
_cell.angle_beta   90.00
_cell.angle_gamma   90.00
#
_symmetry.space_group_name_H-M   'P 1'
#
loop_
_entity.id
_entity.type
_entity.pdbx_description
1 polymer ?
#
loop_
_entity_poly.entity_id
_entity_poly.type
_entity_poly.pdbx_seq_one_letter_code
_entity_poly.pdbx_strand_id
1 'polypeptide(L)'
;MSFNCWRGYQAIYKVDNDSFFLVDILKFYELSNGEIDKAASVKRMTEIFGDEVVNNRVYITWFTGDISFPLNNNVIRWDGVFYRIYEKETVIGIAAGKITKIEDVSNYEDDPKAIDRRDKAKVSDILFNQISKLKWKKIDDFCAEYYTVTIGKDGAIARVSMSSYQSPDSIEFYWDKWEYDSCITTIRRSLNNLKFDILKDKGKPISENIYIGLWYDTKKRRIQKHF
;
A
#
# COMPACT_ATOMS: atom_id res chain seq x y z
N MET A 1 16.17 17.11 -8.63
CA MET A 1 17.11 15.98 -8.53
C MET A 1 16.30 14.74 -8.16
N SER A 2 16.25 13.73 -9.02
CA SER A 2 15.47 12.52 -8.76
C SER A 2 16.27 11.59 -7.85
N PHE A 3 15.69 11.21 -6.70
CA PHE A 3 16.28 10.25 -5.75
C PHE A 3 16.17 8.79 -6.24
N ASN A 4 15.81 8.54 -7.51
CA ASN A 4 15.35 7.21 -7.92
C ASN A 4 16.47 6.21 -8.30
N CYS A 5 17.76 6.53 -8.13
CA CYS A 5 18.87 5.64 -8.51
C CYS A 5 19.90 5.44 -7.37
N TRP A 6 19.43 5.13 -6.15
CA TRP A 6 20.31 4.92 -5.00
C TRP A 6 21.32 3.78 -5.17
N ARG A 7 21.06 2.84 -6.10
CA ARG A 7 21.97 1.73 -6.41
C ARG A 7 23.08 2.08 -7.41
N GLY A 8 23.08 3.29 -7.98
CA GLY A 8 24.11 3.75 -8.91
C GLY A 8 24.01 3.21 -10.34
N TYR A 9 22.99 2.39 -10.65
CA TYR A 9 22.73 1.87 -11.99
C TYR A 9 21.22 1.77 -12.27
N GLN A 10 20.86 1.70 -13.55
CA GLN A 10 19.51 1.42 -14.01
C GLN A 10 19.51 0.15 -14.86
N ALA A 11 18.50 -0.69 -14.71
CA ALA A 11 18.32 -1.89 -15.52
C ALA A 11 17.09 -1.72 -16.40
N ILE A 12 17.20 -2.04 -17.69
CA ILE A 12 16.07 -2.07 -18.61
C ILE A 12 15.70 -3.51 -18.88
N TYR A 13 14.43 -3.82 -18.61
CA TYR A 13 13.85 -5.11 -18.90
C TYR A 13 12.91 -5.03 -20.10
N LYS A 14 12.77 -6.13 -20.82
CA LYS A 14 11.90 -6.25 -21.98
C LYS A 14 11.11 -7.55 -21.89
N VAL A 15 9.80 -7.45 -22.11
CA VAL A 15 8.98 -8.60 -22.48
C VAL A 15 9.10 -8.80 -23.99
N ASP A 16 9.50 -10.00 -24.40
CA ASP A 16 9.60 -10.40 -25.80
C ASP A 16 8.92 -11.76 -25.96
N ASN A 17 7.82 -11.81 -26.73
CA ASN A 17 6.86 -12.92 -26.74
C ASN A 17 6.35 -13.26 -25.33
N ASP A 18 6.61 -14.48 -24.87
CA ASP A 18 6.22 -15.03 -23.58
C ASP A 18 7.36 -14.99 -22.55
N SER A 19 8.42 -14.21 -22.79
CA SER A 19 9.66 -14.28 -22.02
C SER A 19 10.13 -12.90 -21.56
N PHE A 20 10.67 -12.86 -20.34
CA PHE A 20 11.18 -11.66 -19.68
C PHE A 20 12.71 -11.63 -19.71
N PHE A 21 13.26 -10.53 -20.21
CA PHE A 21 14.71 -10.37 -20.41
C PHE A 21 15.22 -9.09 -19.77
N LEU A 22 16.44 -9.13 -19.24
CA LEU A 22 17.26 -7.94 -19.04
C LEU A 22 17.96 -7.63 -20.37
N VAL A 23 17.83 -6.40 -20.83
CA VAL A 23 18.39 -5.95 -22.13
C VAL A 23 19.40 -4.82 -22.00
N ASP A 24 19.43 -4.11 -20.87
CA ASP A 24 20.46 -3.11 -20.60
C ASP A 24 20.80 -2.94 -19.12
N ILE A 25 22.08 -2.65 -18.83
CA ILE A 25 22.54 -2.11 -17.55
C ILE A 25 23.25 -0.78 -17.80
N LEU A 26 22.64 0.28 -17.30
CA LEU A 26 23.03 1.66 -17.52
C LEU A 26 23.66 2.25 -16.27
N LYS A 27 24.61 3.16 -16.45
CA LYS A 27 25.06 4.05 -15.38
C LYS A 27 23.99 5.09 -15.07
N PHE A 28 24.10 5.69 -13.89
CA PHE A 28 23.27 6.83 -13.53
C PHE A 28 23.33 7.94 -14.60
N TYR A 29 22.16 8.47 -14.97
CA TYR A 29 21.95 9.51 -16.00
C TYR A 29 22.15 9.12 -17.47
N GLU A 30 22.55 7.89 -17.80
CA GLU A 30 22.67 7.49 -19.23
C GLU A 30 21.31 7.58 -19.95
N LEU A 31 20.21 7.20 -19.28
CA LEU A 31 18.86 7.29 -19.86
C LEU A 31 18.40 8.74 -20.12
N SER A 32 18.83 9.70 -19.29
CA SER A 32 18.44 11.11 -19.45
C SER A 32 19.19 11.83 -20.56
N ASN A 33 20.31 11.28 -21.03
CA ASN A 33 21.18 11.90 -22.03
C ASN A 33 20.81 11.51 -23.47
N GLY A 34 19.71 10.76 -23.66
CA GLY A 34 19.14 10.44 -24.98
C GLY A 34 19.50 9.04 -25.45
N GLU A 35 20.76 8.81 -25.84
CA GLU A 35 21.18 7.54 -26.45
C GLU A 35 21.88 6.61 -25.45
N ILE A 36 21.45 5.36 -25.43
CA ILE A 36 22.07 4.28 -24.66
C ILE A 36 23.28 3.76 -25.43
N ASP A 37 24.47 3.83 -24.84
CA ASP A 37 25.66 3.12 -25.34
C ASP A 37 25.48 1.60 -25.14
N LYS A 38 25.01 0.94 -26.21
CA LYS A 38 24.74 -0.49 -26.21
C LYS A 38 26.00 -1.34 -26.00
N ALA A 39 27.15 -0.92 -26.52
CA ALA A 39 28.39 -1.68 -26.35
C ALA A 39 28.83 -1.66 -24.89
N ALA A 40 28.77 -0.50 -24.23
CA ALA A 40 29.07 -0.39 -22.81
C ALA A 40 28.05 -1.13 -21.92
N SER A 41 26.76 -1.08 -22.29
CA SER A 41 25.68 -1.81 -21.61
C SER A 41 25.91 -3.33 -21.66
N VAL A 42 26.15 -3.89 -22.85
CA VAL A 42 26.45 -5.32 -23.04
C VAL A 42 27.71 -5.72 -22.29
N LYS A 43 28.77 -4.91 -22.34
CA LYS A 43 29.99 -5.18 -21.58
C LYS A 43 29.71 -5.37 -20.08
N ARG A 44 28.93 -4.46 -19.47
CA ARG A 44 28.54 -4.56 -18.05
C ARG A 44 27.68 -5.79 -17.78
N MET A 45 26.75 -6.10 -18.67
CA MET A 45 25.96 -7.32 -18.56
C MET A 45 26.83 -8.56 -18.61
N THR A 46 27.80 -8.64 -19.52
CA THR A 46 28.74 -9.76 -19.62
C THR A 46 29.66 -9.85 -18.40
N GLU A 47 30.09 -8.72 -17.83
CA GLU A 47 30.87 -8.68 -16.58
C GLU A 47 30.09 -9.26 -15.38
N ILE A 48 28.75 -9.12 -15.37
CA ILE A 48 27.89 -9.57 -14.26
C ILE A 48 27.36 -10.98 -14.47
N PHE A 49 26.91 -11.29 -15.69
CA PHE A 49 26.14 -12.50 -16.03
C PHE A 49 26.92 -13.50 -16.90
N GLY A 50 28.11 -13.13 -17.39
CA GLY A 50 28.97 -14.01 -18.17
C GLY A 50 28.27 -14.65 -19.36
N ASP A 51 28.30 -15.99 -19.40
CA ASP A 51 27.74 -16.81 -20.48
C ASP A 51 26.20 -16.77 -20.57
N GLU A 52 25.51 -16.25 -19.55
CA GLU A 52 24.05 -16.06 -19.62
C GLU A 52 23.64 -14.93 -20.57
N VAL A 53 24.59 -14.08 -20.99
CA VAL A 53 24.36 -13.04 -22.00
C VAL A 53 24.38 -13.68 -23.38
N VAL A 54 23.19 -13.98 -23.91
CA VAL A 54 23.01 -14.55 -25.25
C VAL A 54 22.26 -13.56 -26.12
N ASN A 55 22.81 -13.24 -27.30
CA ASN A 55 22.24 -12.24 -28.22
C ASN A 55 21.97 -10.88 -27.52
N ASN A 56 22.95 -10.41 -26.73
CA ASN A 56 22.92 -9.14 -26.01
C ASN A 56 21.75 -9.01 -24.99
N ARG A 57 21.28 -10.12 -24.42
CA ARG A 57 20.23 -10.13 -23.39
C ARG A 57 20.42 -11.29 -22.43
N VAL A 58 19.83 -11.18 -21.24
CA VAL A 58 19.81 -12.24 -20.22
C VAL A 58 18.38 -12.66 -19.97
N TYR A 59 18.10 -13.96 -20.05
CA TYR A 59 16.79 -14.51 -19.72
C TYR A 59 16.61 -14.59 -18.20
N ILE A 60 15.53 -14.01 -17.69
CA ILE A 60 15.33 -13.83 -16.24
C ILE A 60 14.65 -15.04 -15.62
N THR A 61 15.40 -16.11 -15.42
CA THR A 61 14.88 -17.37 -14.84
C THR A 61 14.46 -17.24 -13.38
N TRP A 62 14.97 -16.23 -12.66
CA TRP A 62 14.81 -16.10 -11.21
C TRP A 62 13.60 -15.27 -10.77
N PHE A 63 12.94 -14.55 -11.67
CA PHE A 63 11.80 -13.69 -11.28
C PHE A 63 10.48 -14.44 -11.37
N THR A 64 9.73 -14.44 -10.27
CA THR A 64 8.32 -14.87 -10.20
C THR A 64 7.53 -13.82 -9.43
N GLY A 65 6.46 -13.31 -10.04
CA GLY A 65 5.62 -12.26 -9.46
C GLY A 65 4.91 -11.42 -10.51
N ASP A 66 4.20 -10.40 -10.04
CA ASP A 66 3.42 -9.50 -10.88
C ASP A 66 4.15 -8.16 -11.06
N ILE A 67 4.29 -7.70 -12.30
CA ILE A 67 4.72 -6.33 -12.65
C ILE A 67 3.50 -5.57 -13.16
N SER A 68 3.32 -4.31 -12.76
CA SER A 68 2.22 -3.47 -13.24
C SER A 68 2.71 -2.14 -13.83
N PHE A 69 1.98 -1.65 -14.82
CA PHE A 69 2.22 -0.36 -15.46
C PHE A 69 0.93 0.47 -15.47
N PRO A 70 1.00 1.78 -15.21
CA PRO A 70 -0.17 2.65 -15.27
C PRO A 70 -0.73 2.76 -16.69
N LEU A 71 -2.03 2.56 -16.84
CA LEU A 71 -2.79 2.92 -18.07
C LEU A 71 -3.25 4.38 -18.04
N ASN A 72 -3.28 4.99 -16.85
CA ASN A 72 -3.55 6.40 -16.64
C ASN A 72 -2.70 6.94 -15.48
N ASN A 73 -2.67 8.26 -15.30
CA ASN A 73 -1.88 8.90 -14.24
C ASN A 73 -2.63 9.04 -12.90
N ASN A 74 -3.78 8.39 -12.74
CA ASN A 74 -4.61 8.53 -11.54
C ASN A 74 -4.07 7.63 -10.43
N VAL A 75 -3.24 8.18 -9.55
CA VAL A 75 -2.72 7.46 -8.37
C VAL A 75 -3.80 7.39 -7.30
N ILE A 76 -4.15 6.17 -6.86
CA ILE A 76 -5.09 5.95 -5.75
C ILE A 76 -4.37 5.65 -4.44
N ARG A 77 -3.16 5.09 -4.48
CA ARG A 77 -2.31 4.89 -3.28
C ARG A 77 -0.84 5.08 -3.60
N TRP A 78 -0.10 5.59 -2.60
CA TRP A 78 1.35 5.74 -2.65
C TRP A 78 1.91 5.46 -1.26
N ASP A 79 2.97 4.68 -1.18
CA ASP A 79 3.71 4.40 0.06
C ASP A 79 4.61 5.56 0.52
N GLY A 80 4.70 6.63 -0.27
CA GLY A 80 5.53 7.80 -0.02
C GLY A 80 6.96 7.68 -0.58
N VAL A 81 7.35 6.53 -1.11
CA VAL A 81 8.74 6.28 -1.53
C VAL A 81 8.82 5.56 -2.88
N PHE A 82 8.34 4.32 -2.99
CA PHE A 82 8.62 3.44 -4.14
C PHE A 82 7.37 2.96 -4.86
N TYR A 83 6.33 2.56 -4.12
CA TYR A 83 5.19 1.83 -4.65
C TYR A 83 3.96 2.71 -4.81
N ARG A 84 3.38 2.71 -6.01
CA ARG A 84 2.13 3.38 -6.33
C ARG A 84 1.15 2.36 -6.87
N ILE A 85 -0.11 2.53 -6.49
CA ILE A 85 -1.25 1.86 -7.10
C ILE A 85 -1.99 2.90 -7.94
N TYR A 86 -2.12 2.64 -9.23
CA TYR A 86 -2.89 3.47 -10.14
C TYR A 86 -4.30 2.91 -10.30
N GLU A 87 -5.26 3.77 -10.62
CA GLU A 87 -6.66 3.39 -10.80
C GLU A 87 -6.84 2.35 -11.91
N LYS A 88 -6.06 2.47 -13.00
CA LYS A 88 -6.04 1.50 -14.10
C LYS A 88 -4.61 1.09 -14.41
N GLU A 89 -4.37 -0.20 -14.51
CA GLU A 89 -3.04 -0.77 -14.73
C GLU A 89 -3.11 -1.94 -15.70
N THR A 90 -2.05 -2.12 -16.50
CA THR A 90 -1.76 -3.43 -17.10
C THR A 90 -0.93 -4.23 -16.13
N VAL A 91 -1.36 -5.44 -15.78
CA VAL A 91 -0.66 -6.37 -14.90
C VAL A 91 -0.10 -7.52 -15.74
N ILE A 92 1.19 -7.78 -15.57
CA ILE A 92 1.93 -8.87 -16.21
C ILE A 92 2.33 -9.86 -15.13
N GLY A 93 1.74 -11.06 -15.16
CA GLY A 93 2.12 -12.16 -14.29
C GLY A 93 3.30 -12.93 -14.87
N ILE A 94 4.36 -13.12 -14.10
CA ILE A 94 5.60 -13.79 -14.54
C ILE A 94 5.91 -14.96 -13.62
N ALA A 95 6.26 -16.11 -14.20
CA ALA A 95 6.73 -17.29 -13.48
C ALA A 95 8.06 -17.78 -14.09
N ALA A 96 9.13 -17.74 -13.30
CA ALA A 96 10.49 -18.09 -13.73
C ALA A 96 10.88 -17.43 -15.08
N GLY A 97 10.57 -16.15 -15.24
CA GLY A 97 10.83 -15.40 -16.46
C GLY A 97 9.85 -15.61 -17.61
N LYS A 98 8.87 -16.51 -17.47
CA LYS A 98 7.79 -16.68 -18.47
C LYS A 98 6.58 -15.84 -18.15
N ILE A 99 6.04 -15.16 -19.15
CA ILE A 99 4.78 -14.44 -19.06
C ILE A 99 3.65 -15.47 -18.99
N THR A 100 2.90 -15.42 -17.90
CA THR A 100 1.76 -16.31 -17.65
C THR A 100 0.43 -15.64 -17.98
N LYS A 101 0.37 -14.31 -17.84
CA LYS A 101 -0.83 -13.51 -18.07
C LYS A 101 -0.45 -12.06 -18.32
N ILE A 102 -1.20 -11.39 -19.20
CA ILE A 102 -1.25 -9.94 -19.35
C ILE A 102 -2.72 -9.54 -19.29
N GLU A 103 -3.08 -8.62 -18.41
CA GLU A 103 -4.45 -8.13 -18.31
C GLU A 103 -4.50 -6.67 -17.86
N ASP A 104 -5.50 -5.94 -18.36
CA ASP A 104 -5.82 -4.61 -17.87
C ASP A 104 -6.80 -4.74 -16.69
N VAL A 105 -6.50 -4.07 -15.58
CA VAL A 105 -7.29 -4.12 -14.35
C VAL A 105 -7.73 -2.74 -13.92
N SER A 106 -8.88 -2.68 -13.24
CA SER A 106 -9.31 -1.52 -12.45
C SER A 106 -9.03 -1.77 -10.98
N ASN A 107 -8.31 -0.86 -10.34
CA ASN A 107 -7.94 -0.94 -8.93
C ASN A 107 -8.92 -0.21 -7.99
N TYR A 108 -10.00 0.32 -8.55
CA TYR A 108 -11.08 0.94 -7.81
C TYR A 108 -12.42 0.39 -8.31
N GLU A 109 -13.31 0.10 -7.38
CA GLU A 109 -14.69 -0.30 -7.62
C GLU A 109 -15.59 0.55 -6.73
N ASP A 110 -16.42 1.35 -7.40
CA ASP A 110 -17.37 2.29 -6.81
C ASP A 110 -18.65 1.58 -6.39
N ASP A 111 -19.06 1.72 -5.14
CA ASP A 111 -20.38 1.34 -4.63
C ASP A 111 -21.11 2.64 -4.23
N PRO A 112 -22.19 3.02 -4.93
CA PRO A 112 -22.92 4.27 -4.66
C PRO A 112 -23.44 4.42 -3.22
N LYS A 113 -23.51 3.33 -2.45
CA LYS A 113 -23.94 3.33 -1.05
C LYS A 113 -22.76 3.33 -0.06
N ALA A 114 -21.55 3.15 -0.56
CA ALA A 114 -20.34 3.13 0.24
C ALA A 114 -19.66 4.51 0.25
N ILE A 115 -18.68 4.62 1.13
CA ILE A 115 -17.89 5.82 1.35
C ILE A 115 -16.65 5.77 0.47
N ASP A 116 -16.49 6.81 -0.35
CA ASP A 116 -15.27 7.03 -1.14
C ASP A 116 -14.05 7.09 -0.22
N ARG A 117 -13.16 6.11 -0.42
CA ARG A 117 -11.88 6.03 0.29
C ARG A 117 -10.67 6.33 -0.57
N ARG A 118 -10.80 6.89 -1.78
CA ARG A 118 -9.64 7.30 -2.60
C ARG A 118 -8.80 8.35 -1.87
N ASP A 119 -9.43 9.30 -1.20
CA ASP A 119 -8.75 10.26 -0.34
C ASP A 119 -8.55 9.69 1.07
N LYS A 120 -7.36 9.13 1.32
CA LYS A 120 -7.01 8.52 2.61
C LYS A 120 -7.14 9.48 3.80
N ALA A 121 -6.91 10.78 3.60
CA ALA A 121 -7.01 11.76 4.68
C ALA A 121 -8.47 11.89 5.15
N LYS A 122 -9.42 11.95 4.22
CA LYS A 122 -10.86 12.02 4.51
C LYS A 122 -11.38 10.78 5.22
N VAL A 123 -10.83 9.60 4.94
CA VAL A 123 -11.24 8.35 5.62
C VAL A 123 -11.02 8.47 7.12
N SER A 124 -9.86 8.97 7.55
CA SER A 124 -9.56 9.17 8.97
C SER A 124 -10.51 10.19 9.61
N ASP A 125 -10.90 11.25 8.90
CA ASP A 125 -11.89 12.22 9.38
C ASP A 125 -13.30 11.62 9.52
N ILE A 126 -13.73 10.80 8.55
CA ILE A 126 -15.02 10.11 8.59
C ILE A 126 -15.10 9.16 9.79
N LEU A 127 -14.05 8.37 10.02
CA LEU A 127 -13.96 7.48 11.17
C LEU A 127 -14.00 8.29 12.47
N PHE A 128 -13.23 9.37 12.58
CA PHE A 128 -13.25 10.25 13.76
C PHE A 128 -14.63 10.87 14.01
N ASN A 129 -15.29 11.38 12.96
CA ASN A 129 -16.62 11.98 13.05
C ASN A 129 -17.68 10.99 13.51
N GLN A 130 -17.52 9.70 13.20
CA GLN A 130 -18.42 8.67 13.67
C GLN A 130 -18.14 8.32 15.14
N ILE A 131 -16.87 8.20 15.52
CA ILE A 131 -16.42 7.91 16.89
C ILE A 131 -16.78 9.06 17.86
N SER A 132 -16.73 10.31 17.41
CA SER A 132 -17.02 11.49 18.24
C SER A 132 -18.47 11.62 18.68
N LYS A 133 -19.40 10.91 18.01
CA LYS A 133 -20.81 10.83 18.39
C LYS A 133 -21.06 9.96 19.64
N LEU A 134 -20.06 9.17 20.06
CA LEU A 134 -20.16 8.39 21.29
C LEU A 134 -20.31 9.30 22.52
N LYS A 135 -20.95 8.78 23.57
CA LYS A 135 -21.10 9.51 24.84
C LYS A 135 -19.82 9.36 25.67
N TRP A 136 -18.79 10.10 25.32
CA TRP A 136 -17.45 10.08 25.94
C TRP A 136 -17.41 10.40 27.44
N LYS A 137 -18.44 11.03 28.03
CA LYS A 137 -18.52 11.15 29.49
C LYS A 137 -18.81 9.81 30.22
N LYS A 138 -19.27 8.80 29.49
CA LYS A 138 -19.61 7.47 30.00
C LYS A 138 -18.59 6.39 29.61
N ILE A 139 -17.82 6.67 28.56
CA ILE A 139 -16.70 5.86 28.10
C ILE A 139 -15.52 6.59 28.68
N ASP A 140 -15.11 6.14 29.86
CA ASP A 140 -14.08 6.73 30.68
C ASP A 140 -12.86 7.20 29.85
N ASP A 141 -12.17 8.25 30.34
CA ASP A 141 -11.14 8.99 29.59
C ASP A 141 -10.01 8.08 29.08
N PHE A 142 -9.85 6.88 29.65
CA PHE A 142 -8.87 5.89 29.23
C PHE A 142 -9.02 5.40 27.79
N CYS A 143 -10.21 5.45 27.16
CA CYS A 143 -10.30 5.05 25.74
C CYS A 143 -9.73 6.10 24.76
N ALA A 144 -9.24 7.26 25.24
CA ALA A 144 -8.57 8.27 24.43
C ALA A 144 -7.12 7.86 24.11
N GLU A 145 -6.96 7.07 23.05
CA GLU A 145 -5.69 6.47 22.65
C GLU A 145 -5.52 6.52 21.12
N TYR A 146 -4.36 6.11 20.61
CA TYR A 146 -4.17 5.85 19.18
C TYR A 146 -4.75 4.49 18.78
N TYR A 147 -5.59 4.50 17.75
CA TYR A 147 -6.20 3.31 17.18
C TYR A 147 -5.72 3.05 15.75
N THR A 148 -5.65 1.77 15.41
CA THR A 148 -5.53 1.27 14.05
C THR A 148 -6.85 0.62 13.66
N VAL A 149 -7.50 1.18 12.64
CA VAL A 149 -8.74 0.65 12.06
C VAL A 149 -8.41 0.00 10.72
N THR A 150 -8.68 -1.29 10.59
CA THR A 150 -8.49 -2.02 9.33
C THR A 150 -9.81 -2.06 8.56
N ILE A 151 -9.85 -1.41 7.41
CA ILE A 151 -10.91 -1.58 6.40
C ILE A 151 -10.56 -2.83 5.59
N GLY A 152 -11.48 -3.78 5.52
CA GLY A 152 -11.31 -5.06 4.85
C GLY A 152 -11.30 -4.95 3.33
N LYS A 153 -10.99 -6.08 2.70
CA LYS A 153 -11.04 -6.29 1.24
C LYS A 153 -12.44 -6.05 0.65
N ASP A 154 -13.46 -6.30 1.44
CA ASP A 154 -14.86 -6.08 1.09
C ASP A 154 -15.32 -4.64 1.38
N GLY A 155 -14.46 -3.78 1.94
CA GLY A 155 -14.80 -2.41 2.32
C GLY A 155 -15.49 -2.27 3.69
N ALA A 156 -15.74 -3.35 4.43
CA ALA A 156 -16.27 -3.27 5.80
C ALA A 156 -15.16 -3.06 6.83
N ILE A 157 -15.50 -2.65 8.05
CA ILE A 157 -14.54 -2.59 9.16
C ILE A 157 -14.21 -4.02 9.62
N ALA A 158 -13.00 -4.49 9.31
CA ALA A 158 -12.55 -5.83 9.63
C ALA A 158 -12.01 -5.93 11.06
N ARG A 159 -11.24 -4.93 11.49
CA ARG A 159 -10.55 -4.92 12.80
C ARG A 159 -10.38 -3.50 13.34
N VAL A 160 -10.40 -3.40 14.67
CA VAL A 160 -9.99 -2.22 15.43
C VAL A 160 -9.02 -2.72 16.51
N SER A 161 -7.91 -2.02 16.70
CA SER A 161 -6.95 -2.27 17.77
C SER A 161 -6.32 -0.97 18.25
N MET A 162 -5.78 -0.94 19.47
CA MET A 162 -4.92 0.16 19.88
C MET A 162 -3.55 0.02 19.21
N SER A 163 -3.02 1.12 18.68
CA SER A 163 -1.82 1.11 17.84
C SER A 163 -0.57 0.71 18.62
N SER A 164 -0.45 1.16 19.86
CA SER A 164 0.72 0.98 20.73
C SER A 164 0.78 -0.37 21.44
N TYR A 165 -0.32 -1.14 21.46
CA TYR A 165 -0.45 -2.36 22.25
C TYR A 165 -0.97 -3.50 21.36
N GLN A 166 -0.04 -4.22 20.73
CA GLN A 166 -0.35 -5.26 19.73
C GLN A 166 -0.02 -6.69 20.17
N SER A 167 0.77 -6.87 21.25
CA SER A 167 1.06 -8.19 21.83
C SER A 167 0.28 -8.43 23.12
N PRO A 168 -0.06 -9.69 23.45
CA PRO A 168 -0.70 -10.02 24.73
C PRO A 168 0.06 -9.47 25.93
N ASP A 169 1.39 -9.63 25.95
CA ASP A 169 2.26 -9.15 27.04
C ASP A 169 2.18 -7.62 27.19
N SER A 170 2.14 -6.86 26.08
CA SER A 170 2.01 -5.40 26.15
C SER A 170 0.64 -4.97 26.66
N ILE A 171 -0.42 -5.70 26.28
CA ILE A 171 -1.77 -5.40 26.75
C ILE A 171 -1.85 -5.67 28.25
N GLU A 172 -1.40 -6.84 28.72
CA GLU A 172 -1.44 -7.21 30.14
C GLU A 172 -0.58 -6.30 31.03
N PHE A 173 0.53 -5.78 30.51
CA PHE A 173 1.40 -4.87 31.27
C PHE A 173 0.80 -3.46 31.44
N TYR A 174 0.14 -2.93 30.41
CA TYR A 174 -0.35 -1.54 30.40
C TYR A 174 -1.85 -1.39 30.65
N TRP A 175 -2.63 -2.46 30.53
CA TRP A 175 -4.08 -2.43 30.58
C TRP A 175 -4.68 -3.57 31.38
N ASP A 176 -5.74 -3.25 32.11
CA ASP A 176 -6.70 -4.26 32.48
C ASP A 176 -7.37 -4.80 31.21
N LYS A 177 -7.30 -6.13 31.02
CA LYS A 177 -7.82 -6.80 29.82
C LYS A 177 -9.27 -6.42 29.50
N TRP A 178 -10.09 -6.28 30.55
CA TRP A 178 -11.49 -5.86 30.40
C TRP A 178 -11.63 -4.44 29.85
N GLU A 179 -10.80 -3.49 30.31
CA GLU A 179 -10.82 -2.11 29.85
C GLU A 179 -10.41 -2.02 28.37
N TYR A 180 -9.32 -2.71 28.02
CA TYR A 180 -8.83 -2.81 26.64
C TYR A 180 -9.91 -3.35 25.70
N ASP A 181 -10.50 -4.50 26.06
CA ASP A 181 -11.55 -5.15 25.27
C ASP A 181 -12.81 -4.28 25.17
N SER A 182 -13.17 -3.57 26.26
CA SER A 182 -14.29 -2.64 26.31
C SER A 182 -14.10 -1.45 25.36
N CYS A 183 -12.92 -0.83 25.34
CA CYS A 183 -12.61 0.27 24.42
C CYS A 183 -12.69 -0.20 22.97
N ILE A 184 -11.98 -1.28 22.61
CA ILE A 184 -11.97 -1.79 21.23
C ILE A 184 -13.38 -2.16 20.78
N THR A 185 -14.15 -2.84 21.61
CA THR A 185 -15.53 -3.23 21.31
C THR A 185 -16.40 -2.01 21.08
N THR A 186 -16.26 -0.99 21.93
CA THR A 186 -17.03 0.26 21.83
C THR A 186 -16.72 1.02 20.55
N ILE A 187 -15.43 1.20 20.23
CA ILE A 187 -15.00 1.87 18.99
C ILE A 187 -15.46 1.05 17.78
N ARG A 188 -15.24 -0.27 17.76
CA ARG A 188 -15.68 -1.14 16.67
C ARG A 188 -17.19 -1.06 16.43
N ARG A 189 -18.00 -1.10 17.48
CA ARG A 189 -19.47 -0.99 17.38
C ARG A 189 -19.90 0.36 16.81
N SER A 190 -19.19 1.44 17.11
CA SER A 190 -19.51 2.77 16.55
C SER A 190 -19.31 2.85 15.03
N LEU A 191 -18.37 2.05 14.51
CA LEU A 191 -17.95 2.05 13.11
C LEU A 191 -18.60 0.95 12.27
N ASN A 192 -19.32 -0.01 12.88
CA ASN A 192 -19.78 -1.23 12.23
C ASN A 192 -20.68 -1.01 11.01
N ASN A 193 -21.42 0.10 10.98
CA ASN A 193 -22.35 0.46 9.91
C ASN A 193 -21.67 1.19 8.75
N LEU A 194 -20.38 1.51 8.87
CA LEU A 194 -19.63 2.14 7.79
C LEU A 194 -19.25 1.08 6.75
N LYS A 195 -19.50 1.43 5.49
CA LYS A 195 -19.06 0.67 4.32
C LYS A 195 -18.25 1.61 3.44
N PHE A 196 -17.09 1.16 2.99
CA PHE A 196 -16.21 1.89 2.08
C PHE A 196 -16.12 1.18 0.73
N ASP A 197 -15.73 1.92 -0.29
CA ASP A 197 -15.50 1.36 -1.63
C ASP A 197 -14.39 0.30 -1.63
N ILE A 198 -14.28 -0.47 -2.71
CA ILE A 198 -13.27 -1.52 -2.81
C ILE A 198 -12.02 -0.97 -3.50
N LEU A 199 -10.91 -1.00 -2.76
CA LEU A 199 -9.58 -0.77 -3.31
C LEU A 199 -8.93 -2.10 -3.64
N LYS A 200 -8.23 -2.14 -4.76
CA LYS A 200 -7.51 -3.31 -5.23
C LYS A 200 -6.06 -2.93 -5.53
N ASP A 201 -5.20 -3.93 -5.50
CA ASP A 201 -3.81 -3.86 -5.95
C ASP A 201 -3.64 -4.92 -7.01
N LYS A 202 -3.26 -4.51 -8.23
CA LYS A 202 -3.17 -5.41 -9.40
C LYS A 202 -4.45 -6.22 -9.62
N GLY A 203 -5.60 -5.55 -9.48
CA GLY A 203 -6.94 -6.14 -9.62
C GLY A 203 -7.41 -6.99 -8.44
N LYS A 204 -6.59 -7.16 -7.38
CA LYS A 204 -6.93 -7.98 -6.20
C LYS A 204 -7.34 -7.09 -5.03
N PRO A 205 -8.54 -7.24 -4.43
CA PRO A 205 -8.96 -6.45 -3.28
C PRO A 205 -7.97 -6.45 -2.11
N ILE A 206 -7.71 -5.27 -1.55
CA ILE A 206 -6.77 -5.08 -0.44
C ILE A 206 -7.47 -4.54 0.81
N SER A 207 -6.93 -4.93 1.96
CA SER A 207 -7.26 -4.29 3.24
C SER A 207 -6.36 -3.07 3.44
N GLU A 208 -6.84 -2.08 4.18
CA GLU A 208 -6.08 -0.88 4.51
C GLU A 208 -6.18 -0.55 5.99
N ASN A 209 -5.05 -0.21 6.60
CA ASN A 209 -4.98 0.32 7.95
C ASN A 209 -5.05 1.85 7.94
N ILE A 210 -5.95 2.39 8.74
CA ILE A 210 -6.13 3.82 8.99
C ILE A 210 -5.82 4.10 10.45
N TYR A 211 -4.91 5.04 10.68
CA TYR A 211 -4.50 5.47 12.01
C TYR A 211 -5.32 6.67 12.47
N ILE A 212 -5.73 6.66 13.73
CA ILE A 212 -6.52 7.74 14.35
C ILE A 212 -6.05 7.92 15.79
N GLY A 213 -5.56 9.12 16.12
CA GLY A 213 -5.33 9.51 17.51
C GLY A 213 -6.59 10.14 18.11
N LEU A 214 -7.03 9.64 19.26
CA LEU A 214 -8.14 10.22 20.02
C LEU A 214 -7.60 10.87 21.30
N TRP A 215 -7.97 12.12 21.54
CA TRP A 215 -7.61 12.83 22.76
C TRP A 215 -8.85 13.40 23.44
N TYR A 216 -9.03 13.17 24.74
CA TYR A 216 -10.14 13.77 25.47
C TYR A 216 -9.78 15.18 25.96
N ASP A 217 -10.48 16.20 25.44
CA ASP A 217 -10.35 17.57 25.91
C ASP A 217 -11.27 17.78 27.12
N THR A 218 -10.71 17.73 28.32
CA THR A 218 -11.45 17.89 29.59
C THR A 218 -12.13 19.26 29.72
N LYS A 219 -11.58 20.31 29.09
CA LYS A 219 -12.17 21.66 29.11
C LYS A 219 -13.40 21.72 28.21
N LYS A 220 -13.31 21.14 27.00
CA LYS A 220 -14.43 21.11 26.04
C LYS A 220 -15.36 19.91 26.24
N ARG A 221 -15.00 18.97 27.11
CA ARG A 221 -15.72 17.73 27.43
C ARG A 221 -16.08 16.91 26.18
N ARG A 222 -15.14 16.81 25.24
CA ARG A 222 -15.30 16.11 23.96
C ARG A 222 -13.96 15.58 23.47
N ILE A 223 -13.99 14.56 22.61
CA ILE A 223 -12.76 14.11 21.94
C ILE A 223 -12.31 15.07 20.84
N GLN A 224 -11.01 15.06 20.61
CA GLN A 224 -10.31 15.74 19.53
C GLN A 224 -9.51 14.70 18.75
N LYS A 225 -9.31 14.97 17.47
CA LYS A 225 -8.42 14.17 16.63
C LYS A 225 -7.00 14.67 16.84
N HIS A 226 -6.07 13.75 17.07
CA HIS A 226 -4.64 14.01 17.07
C HIS A 226 -4.02 13.42 15.80
N PHE A 227 -3.12 14.17 15.16
CA PHE A 227 -2.45 13.79 13.91
C PHE A 227 -1.07 13.19 14.20
#